data_AF-A0A9Y2MYQ7-F1
#
_entry.id   AF-A0A9Y2MYQ7-F1
#
_cell.length_a   1.000
_cell.length_b   1.000
_cell.length_c   1.000
_cell.angle_alpha   90.00
_cell.angle_beta   90.00
_cell.angle_gamma   90.00
#
_symmetry.space_group_name_H-M   'P 1'
#
loop_
_entity.id
_entity.type
_entity.pdbx_description
1 polymer ?
#
loop_
_entity_poly.entity_id
_entity_poly.type
_entity_poly.pdbx_seq_one_letter_code
_entity_poly.pdbx_strand_id
1 'polypeptide(L)'
;MRPTIEDQLHGAQRLLDDVATDPELSRDSHENLANVRRLLKQIGRSWSELLPFYVNDNATMAQLLTRHAPDFGIPAATEPAGYDVAEAARRNGELRALLSRVITNLPRTPDGTAARREITEYLVRRIEADPS
;
A
#
# COMPACT_ATOMS: atom_id res chain seq x y z
N MET A 1 -11.20 -9.41 19.79
CA MET A 1 -10.44 -8.51 18.89
C MET A 1 -9.51 -9.39 18.06
N ARG A 2 -9.46 -9.24 16.72
CA ARG A 2 -8.54 -10.03 15.87
C ARG A 2 -7.17 -9.33 15.85
N PRO A 3 -6.04 -10.07 15.95
CA PRO A 3 -4.71 -9.47 15.95
C PRO A 3 -4.39 -8.82 14.60
N THR A 4 -3.68 -7.69 14.64
CA THR A 4 -3.20 -7.00 13.44
C THR A 4 -2.00 -7.73 12.84
N ILE A 5 -1.61 -7.38 11.62
CA ILE A 5 -0.42 -7.96 10.98
C ILE A 5 0.86 -7.50 11.69
N GLU A 6 0.87 -6.28 12.22
CA GLU A 6 1.94 -5.81 13.09
C GLU A 6 2.04 -6.66 14.37
N ASP A 7 0.90 -6.98 15.00
CA ASP A 7 0.86 -7.89 16.16
C ASP A 7 1.37 -9.30 15.80
N GLN A 8 1.02 -9.81 14.62
CA GLN A 8 1.47 -11.11 14.14
C GLN A 8 2.97 -11.13 13.81
N LEU A 9 3.50 -10.08 13.17
CA LEU A 9 4.93 -9.94 12.87
C LEU A 9 5.75 -9.79 14.16
N HIS A 10 5.23 -9.04 15.13
CA HIS A 10 5.84 -8.90 16.45
C HIS A 10 5.82 -10.24 17.21
N GLY A 11 4.69 -10.96 17.16
CA GLY A 11 4.58 -12.31 17.72
C GLY A 11 5.56 -13.30 17.08
N ALA A 12 5.70 -13.28 15.76
CA ALA A 12 6.66 -14.11 15.03
C ALA A 12 8.11 -13.76 15.41
N GLN A 13 8.45 -12.48 15.54
CA GLN A 13 9.77 -12.05 16.01
C GLN A 13 10.08 -12.56 17.41
N ARG A 14 9.13 -12.46 18.34
CA ARG A 14 9.30 -13.00 19.70
C ARG A 14 9.57 -14.50 19.71
N LEU A 15 8.80 -15.28 18.94
CA LEU A 15 9.00 -16.72 18.84
C LEU A 15 10.39 -17.06 18.26
N LEU A 16 10.85 -16.30 17.27
CA LEU A 16 12.19 -16.47 16.71
C LEU A 16 13.28 -16.04 17.70
N ASP A 17 13.05 -15.01 18.50
CA ASP A 17 13.97 -14.58 19.55
C ASP A 17 14.12 -15.67 20.62
N ASP A 18 13.01 -16.33 21.01
CA ASP A 18 13.03 -17.46 21.95
C ASP A 18 13.85 -18.62 21.38
N VAL A 19 13.59 -19.03 20.14
CA VAL A 19 14.34 -20.10 19.44
C VAL A 19 15.82 -19.73 19.26
N ALA A 20 16.15 -18.45 19.06
CA ALA A 20 17.54 -17.99 18.90
C ALA A 20 18.42 -18.27 20.13
N THR A 21 17.81 -18.42 21.31
CA THR A 21 18.53 -18.68 22.57
C THR A 21 18.80 -20.15 22.83
N ASP A 22 18.27 -21.05 21.98
CA ASP A 22 18.46 -22.49 22.11
C ASP A 22 19.91 -22.89 21.84
N PRO A 23 20.64 -23.45 22.83
CA PRO A 23 22.04 -23.84 22.68
C PRO A 23 22.24 -25.09 21.81
N GLU A 24 21.17 -25.83 21.49
CA GLU A 24 21.24 -27.04 20.65
C GLU A 24 21.24 -26.74 19.15
N LEU A 25 20.99 -25.48 18.76
CA LEU A 25 20.99 -25.08 17.37
C LEU A 25 22.39 -25.15 16.76
N SER A 26 22.46 -25.69 15.54
CA SER A 26 23.67 -25.61 14.74
C SER A 26 23.95 -24.14 14.35
N ARG A 27 25.22 -23.86 14.04
CA ARG A 27 25.65 -22.56 13.53
C ARG A 27 24.85 -22.12 12.30
N ASP A 28 24.65 -23.01 11.34
CA ASP A 28 23.90 -22.73 10.12
C ASP A 28 22.43 -22.38 10.41
N SER A 29 21.83 -23.04 11.41
CA SER A 29 20.47 -22.72 11.88
C SER A 29 20.40 -21.33 12.53
N HIS A 30 21.40 -20.94 13.31
CA HIS A 30 21.49 -19.58 13.85
C HIS A 30 21.62 -18.51 12.75
N GLU A 31 22.43 -18.77 11.72
CA GLU A 31 22.57 -17.86 10.58
C GLU A 31 21.27 -17.72 9.78
N ASN A 32 20.58 -18.84 9.53
CA ASN A 32 19.26 -18.84 8.90
C ASN A 32 18.23 -18.06 9.74
N LEU A 33 18.21 -18.26 11.06
CA LEU A 33 17.29 -17.56 11.95
C LEU A 33 17.57 -16.05 11.99
N ALA A 34 18.84 -15.64 11.98
CA ALA A 34 19.22 -14.24 11.86
C ALA A 34 18.72 -13.62 10.53
N ASN A 35 18.84 -14.37 9.42
CA ASN A 35 18.33 -13.93 8.12
C ASN A 35 16.81 -13.80 8.10
N VAL A 36 16.07 -14.77 8.66
CA VAL A 36 14.61 -14.71 8.77
C VAL A 36 14.17 -13.52 9.62
N ARG A 37 14.82 -13.26 10.76
CA ARG A 37 14.54 -12.08 11.60
C ARG A 37 14.77 -10.78 10.84
N ARG A 38 15.85 -10.68 10.06
CA ARG A 38 16.14 -9.51 9.22
C ARG A 38 15.04 -9.29 8.18
N LEU A 39 14.61 -10.35 7.49
CA LEU A 39 13.54 -10.29 6.51
C LEU A 39 12.21 -9.85 7.14
N LEU A 40 11.82 -10.44 8.28
CA LEU A 40 10.60 -10.06 8.98
C LEU A 40 10.62 -8.60 9.47
N LYS A 41 11.77 -8.11 9.93
CA LYS A 41 11.93 -6.70 10.33
C LYS A 41 11.81 -5.76 9.13
N GLN A 42 12.38 -6.14 7.99
CA GLN A 42 12.25 -5.38 6.75
C GLN A 42 10.79 -5.37 6.28
N ILE A 43 10.12 -6.53 6.28
CA ILE A 43 8.69 -6.66 5.95
C ILE A 43 7.85 -5.78 6.88
N GLY A 44 8.11 -5.80 8.21
CA GLY A 44 7.37 -4.98 9.17
C GLY A 44 7.49 -3.48 8.92
N ARG A 45 8.70 -2.98 8.62
CA ARG A 45 8.91 -1.57 8.25
C ARG A 45 8.18 -1.21 6.96
N SER A 46 8.31 -2.05 5.93
CA SER A 46 7.59 -1.87 4.68
C SER A 46 6.08 -1.92 4.89
N TRP A 47 5.56 -2.76 5.80
CA TRP A 47 4.14 -2.85 6.11
C TRP A 47 3.60 -1.59 6.80
N SER A 48 4.37 -1.02 7.75
CA SER A 48 3.99 0.20 8.47
C SER A 48 3.95 1.44 7.59
N GLU A 49 4.68 1.45 6.48
CA GLU A 49 4.76 2.60 5.57
C GLU A 49 3.86 2.41 4.34
N LEU A 50 3.85 1.22 3.73
CA LEU A 50 3.10 0.94 2.51
C LEU A 50 1.59 0.92 2.74
N LEU A 51 1.10 0.37 3.86
CA LEU A 51 -0.34 0.28 4.08
C LEU A 51 -0.99 1.66 4.24
N PRO A 52 -0.49 2.56 5.12
CA PRO A 52 -1.04 3.91 5.23
C PRO A 52 -0.92 4.68 3.92
N PHE A 53 0.19 4.51 3.19
CA PHE A 53 0.37 5.09 1.86
C PHE A 53 -0.74 4.64 0.91
N TYR A 54 -0.93 3.34 0.70
CA TYR A 54 -1.94 2.83 -0.23
C TYR A 54 -3.37 3.20 0.19
N VAL A 55 -3.69 3.19 1.48
CA VAL A 55 -5.01 3.59 1.98
C VAL A 55 -5.29 5.07 1.63
N ASN A 56 -4.36 5.96 1.95
CA ASN A 56 -4.51 7.39 1.67
C ASN A 56 -4.52 7.69 0.17
N ASP A 57 -3.66 7.01 -0.59
CA ASP A 57 -3.54 7.17 -2.03
C ASP A 57 -4.82 6.68 -2.75
N ASN A 58 -5.36 5.54 -2.33
CA ASN A 58 -6.62 5.00 -2.85
C ASN A 58 -7.79 5.96 -2.57
N ALA A 59 -7.87 6.51 -1.36
CA ALA A 59 -8.90 7.49 -1.00
C ALA A 59 -8.79 8.76 -1.87
N THR A 60 -7.58 9.27 -2.06
CA THR A 60 -7.32 10.47 -2.86
C THR A 60 -7.65 10.25 -4.33
N MET A 61 -7.22 9.13 -4.92
CA MET A 61 -7.57 8.79 -6.32
C MET A 61 -9.07 8.62 -6.51
N ALA A 62 -9.75 7.94 -5.57
CA ALA A 62 -11.20 7.77 -5.64
C ALA A 62 -11.91 9.14 -5.64
N GLN A 63 -11.48 10.09 -4.80
CA GLN A 63 -12.02 11.44 -4.79
C GLN A 63 -11.79 12.20 -6.11
N LEU A 64 -10.57 12.11 -6.68
CA LEU A 64 -10.25 12.73 -7.97
C LEU A 64 -11.12 12.16 -9.09
N LEU A 65 -11.30 10.84 -9.12
CA LEU A 65 -12.15 10.17 -10.09
C LEU A 65 -13.61 10.59 -9.90
N THR A 66 -14.12 10.71 -8.67
CA THR A 66 -15.51 11.13 -8.42
C THR A 66 -15.77 12.53 -8.93
N ARG A 67 -14.78 13.43 -8.78
CA ARG A 67 -14.88 14.83 -9.22
C ARG A 67 -14.83 14.97 -10.74
N HIS A 68 -13.92 14.25 -11.39
CA HIS A 68 -13.58 14.50 -12.80
C HIS A 68 -14.10 13.46 -13.78
N ALA A 69 -14.60 12.33 -13.29
CA ALA A 69 -15.06 11.20 -14.09
C ALA A 69 -16.18 10.41 -13.39
N PRO A 70 -17.28 11.07 -12.97
CA PRO A 70 -18.38 10.39 -12.25
C PRO A 70 -19.00 9.24 -13.06
N ASP A 71 -19.00 9.36 -14.39
CA ASP A 71 -19.60 8.37 -15.31
C ASP A 71 -18.74 7.11 -15.51
N PHE A 72 -17.48 7.11 -15.05
CA PHE A 72 -16.56 5.99 -15.25
C PHE A 72 -16.79 4.81 -14.29
N GLY A 73 -17.85 4.86 -13.46
CA GLY A 73 -18.23 3.78 -12.57
C GLY A 73 -17.12 3.49 -11.57
N ILE A 74 -16.91 4.40 -10.62
CA ILE A 74 -15.90 4.21 -9.58
C ILE A 74 -16.39 3.05 -8.71
N PRO A 75 -15.63 1.95 -8.60
CA PRO A 75 -16.03 0.86 -7.72
C PRO A 75 -16.17 1.47 -6.33
N ALA A 76 -17.32 1.22 -5.68
CA ALA A 76 -17.62 1.79 -4.37
C ALA A 76 -16.38 1.70 -3.48
N ALA A 77 -16.12 2.75 -2.70
CA ALA A 77 -15.11 2.70 -1.65
C ALA A 77 -15.59 1.71 -0.59
N THR A 78 -15.50 0.42 -0.88
CA THR A 78 -15.50 -0.60 0.15
C THR A 78 -14.21 -0.32 0.91
N GLU A 79 -14.34 0.29 2.08
CA GLU A 79 -13.28 0.24 3.08
C GLU A 79 -12.83 -1.22 3.13
N PRO A 80 -11.55 -1.53 2.83
CA PRO A 80 -11.12 -2.90 2.77
C PRO A 80 -11.47 -3.57 4.09
N ALA A 81 -12.23 -4.66 4.02
CA ALA A 81 -12.50 -5.49 5.18
C ALA A 81 -11.18 -6.19 5.56
N GLY A 82 -10.36 -5.52 6.35
CA GLY A 82 -9.06 -6.01 6.78
C GLY A 82 -7.90 -5.30 6.11
N TYR A 83 -6.95 -4.90 6.94
CA TYR A 83 -5.70 -4.18 6.68
C TYR A 83 -4.67 -5.00 5.87
N ASP A 84 -5.04 -5.47 4.67
CA ASP A 84 -4.14 -6.23 3.79
C ASP A 84 -3.45 -5.29 2.78
N VAL A 85 -2.10 -5.24 2.83
CA VAL A 85 -1.27 -4.48 1.90
C VAL A 85 -1.43 -4.97 0.46
N ALA A 86 -1.57 -6.28 0.24
CA ALA A 86 -1.71 -6.84 -1.10
C ALA A 86 -3.02 -6.37 -1.74
N GLU A 87 -4.11 -6.38 -0.97
CA GLU A 87 -5.40 -5.88 -1.43
C GLU A 87 -5.39 -4.36 -1.64
N ALA A 88 -4.76 -3.60 -0.72
CA ALA A 88 -4.61 -2.15 -0.85
C ALA A 88 -3.78 -1.78 -2.09
N ALA A 89 -2.69 -2.51 -2.38
CA ALA A 89 -1.85 -2.34 -3.56
C ALA A 89 -2.58 -2.74 -4.85
N ARG A 90 -3.34 -3.84 -4.83
CA ARG A 90 -4.18 -4.28 -5.95
C ARG A 90 -5.20 -3.20 -6.30
N ARG A 91 -5.91 -2.68 -5.28
CA ARG A 91 -6.86 -1.58 -5.43
C ARG A 91 -6.20 -0.30 -5.96
N ASN A 92 -4.99 0.00 -5.50
CA ASN A 92 -4.19 1.11 -6.03
C ASN A 92 -3.93 0.95 -7.53
N GLY A 93 -3.53 -0.25 -7.95
CA GLY A 93 -3.33 -0.59 -9.35
C GLY A 93 -4.57 -0.36 -10.21
N GLU A 94 -5.75 -0.78 -9.74
CA GLU A 94 -7.03 -0.56 -10.43
C GLU A 94 -7.36 0.92 -10.58
N LEU A 95 -7.25 1.69 -9.49
CA LEU A 95 -7.56 3.12 -9.49
C LEU A 95 -6.60 3.90 -10.39
N ARG A 96 -5.31 3.55 -10.42
CA ARG A 96 -4.34 4.14 -11.37
C ARG A 96 -4.67 3.81 -12.81
N ALA A 97 -5.07 2.56 -13.10
CA ALA A 97 -5.49 2.18 -14.44
C ALA A 97 -6.72 2.97 -14.89
N LEU A 98 -7.68 3.17 -13.99
CA LEU A 98 -8.86 3.99 -14.24
C LEU A 98 -8.50 5.47 -14.44
N LEU A 99 -7.65 6.03 -13.57
CA LEU A 99 -7.17 7.41 -13.67
C LEU A 99 -6.44 7.66 -15.00
N SER A 100 -5.63 6.70 -15.46
CA SER A 100 -4.94 6.77 -16.75
C SER A 100 -5.93 6.82 -17.93
N ARG A 101 -7.01 6.03 -17.87
CA ARG A 101 -8.09 6.08 -18.86
C ARG A 101 -8.82 7.43 -18.82
N VAL A 102 -9.08 7.97 -17.63
CA VAL A 102 -9.73 9.28 -17.47
C VAL A 102 -8.88 10.38 -18.10
N ILE A 103 -7.58 10.46 -17.75
CA ILE A 103 -6.67 11.48 -18.31
C ILE A 103 -6.69 11.48 -19.84
N THR A 104 -6.71 10.30 -20.46
CA THR A 104 -6.72 10.12 -21.91
C THR A 104 -8.02 10.61 -22.55
N ASN A 105 -9.15 10.48 -21.84
CA ASN A 105 -10.48 10.82 -22.34
C ASN A 105 -10.97 12.21 -21.91
N LEU A 106 -10.20 12.95 -21.11
CA LEU A 106 -10.60 14.30 -20.70
C LEU A 106 -10.81 15.21 -21.93
N PRO A 107 -11.84 16.07 -21.93
CA PRO A 107 -12.06 17.00 -23.04
C PRO A 107 -10.96 18.07 -23.09
N ARG A 108 -10.73 18.70 -24.26
CA ARG A 108 -9.82 19.85 -24.41
C ARG A 108 -10.53 21.18 -24.14
N THR A 109 -11.39 21.19 -23.13
CA THR A 109 -12.08 22.39 -22.62
C THR A 109 -11.27 23.01 -21.48
N PRO A 110 -11.61 24.24 -21.04
CA PRO A 110 -11.03 24.83 -19.83
C PRO A 110 -11.15 23.90 -18.61
N ASP A 111 -12.32 23.31 -18.39
CA ASP A 111 -12.57 22.37 -17.28
C ASP A 111 -11.70 21.10 -17.41
N GLY A 112 -11.61 20.51 -18.61
CA GLY A 112 -10.74 19.37 -18.84
C GLY A 112 -9.25 19.70 -18.68
N THR A 113 -8.85 20.95 -18.96
CA THR A 113 -7.47 21.41 -18.72
C THR A 113 -7.20 21.59 -17.22
N ALA A 114 -8.16 22.14 -16.47
CA ALA A 114 -8.08 22.25 -15.02
C ALA A 114 -7.99 20.87 -14.34
N ALA A 115 -8.82 19.91 -14.78
CA ALA A 115 -8.80 18.53 -14.31
C ALA A 115 -7.43 17.86 -14.56
N ARG A 116 -6.85 18.04 -15.76
CA ARG A 116 -5.49 17.53 -16.05
C ARG A 116 -4.45 18.08 -15.10
N ARG A 117 -4.48 19.40 -14.84
CA ARG A 117 -3.53 20.04 -13.92
C ARG A 117 -3.63 19.46 -12.51
N GLU A 118 -4.84 19.36 -11.98
CA GLU A 118 -5.07 18.81 -10.64
C GLU A 118 -4.62 17.34 -10.53
N ILE A 119 -4.91 16.53 -11.55
CA ILE A 119 -4.45 15.14 -11.62
C ILE A 119 -2.91 15.09 -11.70
N THR A 120 -2.27 15.95 -12.49
CA THR A 120 -0.80 16.02 -12.56
C THR A 120 -0.18 16.43 -11.23
N GLU A 121 -0.71 17.44 -10.54
CA GLU A 121 -0.25 17.86 -9.21
C GLU A 121 -0.36 16.74 -8.18
N TYR A 122 -1.44 15.96 -8.24
CA TYR A 122 -1.57 14.76 -7.42
C TYR A 122 -0.51 13.69 -7.77
N LEU A 123 -0.28 13.40 -9.06
CA LEU A 123 0.70 12.40 -9.48
C LEU A 123 2.13 12.78 -9.06
N VAL A 124 2.50 14.06 -9.15
CA VAL A 124 3.81 14.55 -8.68
C VAL A 124 3.96 14.34 -7.18
N ARG A 125 2.99 14.78 -6.37
CA ARG A 125 3.01 14.56 -4.91
C ARG A 125 3.07 13.07 -4.54
N ARG A 126 2.38 12.22 -5.30
CA ARG A 126 2.39 10.78 -5.08
C ARG A 126 3.79 10.20 -5.27
N ILE A 127 4.51 10.60 -6.33
CA ILE A 127 5.87 10.13 -6.59
C ILE A 127 6.81 10.51 -5.43
N GLU A 128 6.65 11.70 -4.87
CA GLU A 128 7.46 12.17 -3.73
C GLU A 128 7.14 11.42 -2.43
N ALA A 129 5.91 10.93 -2.26
CA ALA A 129 5.43 10.26 -1.06
C ALA A 129 5.49 8.73 -1.13
N ASP A 130 5.85 8.13 -2.28
CA ASP A 130 5.88 6.68 -2.49
C ASP A 130 7.06 6.08 -1.69
N PRO A 131 6.83 5.19 -0.71
CA PRO A 131 7.88 4.62 0.13
C PRO A 131 8.61 3.42 -0.53
N SER A 132 8.32 3.14 -1.81
CA SER A 132 8.87 1.99 -2.55
C SER A 132 10.14 2.26 -3.35
#